data_AF-A0A438K2B6-F1
#
_entry.id   AF-A0A438K2B6-F1
#
_cell.length_a   1.000
_cell.length_b   1.000
_cell.length_c   1.000
_cell.angle_alpha   90.00
_cell.angle_beta   90.00
_cell.angle_gamma   90.00
#
_symmetry.space_group_name_H-M   'P 1'
#
loop_
_entity.id
_entity.type
_entity.pdbx_description
1 polymer ?
#
loop_
_entity_poly.entity_id
_entity_poly.type
_entity_poly.pdbx_seq_one_letter_code
_entity_poly.pdbx_strand_id
1 'polypeptide(L)'
;MQDNESLREFVKRFGQAVLQVEAYSMDVVLQIFKRGICPGTPFFESLAKKPPTTMDDLFRRANKYSMLEDDVRAATQQVLVAGQASRSGADRNAKLPDRQGRPIEVGRVRSPGKTAPHTSLHII
;
A
#
# COMPACT_ATOMS: atom_id res chain seq x y z
N MET A 1 23.79 9.54 0.61
CA MET A 1 22.98 8.34 0.84
C MET A 1 23.08 7.53 -0.42
N GLN A 2 23.14 6.22 -0.32
CA GLN A 2 22.95 5.37 -1.50
C GLN A 2 21.50 5.53 -1.98
N ASP A 3 21.25 5.19 -3.24
CA ASP A 3 19.89 5.24 -3.79
C ASP A 3 18.95 4.38 -2.95
N ASN A 4 17.86 4.98 -2.47
CA ASN A 4 16.87 4.36 -1.57
C ASN A 4 17.37 4.04 -0.14
N GLU A 5 18.55 4.51 0.26
CA GLU A 5 19.00 4.42 1.66
C GLU A 5 18.23 5.43 2.52
N SER A 6 17.55 4.95 3.57
CA SER A 6 16.88 5.82 4.55
C SER A 6 17.90 6.52 5.46
N LEU A 7 17.47 7.63 6.10
CA LEU A 7 18.31 8.32 7.08
C LEU A 7 18.79 7.44 8.23
N ARG A 8 17.94 6.52 8.72
CA ARG A 8 18.33 5.56 9.76
C ARG A 8 19.52 4.70 9.35
N GLU A 9 19.45 4.12 8.16
CA GLU A 9 20.50 3.22 7.66
C GLU A 9 21.80 3.99 7.43
N PHE A 10 21.71 5.19 6.85
CA PHE A 10 22.86 6.08 6.70
C PHE A 10 23.51 6.41 8.05
N VAL A 11 22.70 6.83 9.04
CA VAL A 11 23.18 7.18 10.39
C VAL A 11 23.86 6.00 11.06
N LYS A 12 23.30 4.79 10.92
CA LYS A 12 23.88 3.57 11.48
C LYS A 12 25.26 3.29 10.87
N ARG A 13 25.40 3.37 9.54
CA ARG A 13 26.70 3.18 8.87
C ARG A 13 27.70 4.28 9.22
N PHE A 14 27.24 5.53 9.25
CA PHE A 14 28.07 6.68 9.59
C PHE A 14 28.60 6.57 11.03
N GLY A 15 27.73 6.25 11.99
CA GLY A 15 28.11 6.05 13.38
C GLY A 15 29.17 4.95 13.53
N GLN A 16 28.98 3.82 12.84
CA GLN A 16 29.97 2.73 12.82
C GLN A 16 31.33 3.16 12.24
N ALA A 17 31.34 4.03 11.23
CA ALA A 17 32.57 4.55 10.64
C ALA A 17 33.28 5.54 11.58
N VAL A 18 32.53 6.43 12.25
CA VAL A 18 33.10 7.42 13.18
C VAL A 18 33.76 6.76 14.38
N LEU A 19 33.22 5.64 14.89
CA LEU A 19 33.82 4.90 16.01
C LEU A 19 35.22 4.36 15.70
N GLN A 20 35.60 4.23 14.43
CA GLN A 20 36.94 3.77 14.02
C GLN A 20 37.95 4.91 13.91
N VAL A 21 37.53 6.16 14.12
CA VAL A 21 38.38 7.34 14.00
C VAL A 21 38.77 7.82 15.40
N GLU A 22 40.08 7.79 15.69
CA GLU A 22 40.63 8.12 17.02
C GLU A 22 40.37 9.59 17.44
N ALA A 23 40.39 10.52 16.49
CA ALA A 23 40.12 11.93 16.73
C ALA A 23 39.42 12.60 15.53
N TYR A 24 38.42 13.42 15.80
CA TYR A 24 37.71 14.22 14.80
C TYR A 24 37.36 15.61 15.35
N SER A 25 37.23 16.59 14.45
CA SER A 25 36.58 17.86 14.78
C SER A 25 35.12 17.83 14.33
N MET A 26 34.26 18.54 15.05
CA MET A 26 32.84 18.57 14.74
C MET A 26 32.57 19.17 13.34
N ASP A 27 33.39 20.13 12.90
CA ASP A 27 33.29 20.72 11.56
C ASP A 27 33.54 19.68 10.45
N VAL A 28 34.55 18.81 10.62
CA VAL A 28 34.87 17.76 9.65
C VAL A 28 33.75 16.71 9.63
N VAL A 29 33.28 16.28 10.81
CA VAL A 29 32.12 15.38 10.92
C VAL A 29 30.93 15.97 10.19
N LEU A 30 30.58 17.22 10.45
CA LEU A 30 29.39 17.85 9.87
C LEU A 30 29.52 17.99 8.36
N GLN A 31 30.72 18.31 7.85
CA GLN A 31 30.98 18.37 6.41
C GLN A 31 30.78 17.01 5.74
N ILE A 32 31.37 15.94 6.31
CA ILE A 32 31.23 14.58 5.76
C ILE A 32 29.77 14.13 5.84
N PHE A 33 29.12 14.35 6.98
CA PHE A 33 27.73 13.97 7.19
C PHE A 33 26.79 14.68 6.21
N LYS A 34 26.94 16.00 6.00
CA LYS A 34 26.15 16.76 5.04
C LYS A 34 26.39 16.32 3.59
N ARG A 35 27.62 15.95 3.23
CA ARG A 35 27.94 15.35 1.92
C ARG A 35 27.28 13.98 1.75
N GLY A 36 27.08 13.27 2.85
CA GLY A 36 26.46 11.95 2.90
C GLY A 36 24.95 11.93 2.90
N ILE A 37 24.24 13.08 2.93
CA ILE A 37 22.77 13.14 2.88
C ILE A 37 22.27 13.92 1.67
N CYS A 38 21.02 13.69 1.27
CA CYS A 38 20.44 14.38 0.12
C CYS A 38 20.23 15.89 0.43
N PRO A 39 20.70 16.80 -0.44
CA PRO A 39 20.39 18.21 -0.33
C PRO A 39 18.89 18.45 -0.53
N GLY A 40 18.36 19.52 0.07
CA GLY A 40 16.93 19.87 -0.04
C GLY A 40 15.98 19.05 0.84
N THR A 41 16.49 18.15 1.67
CA THR A 41 15.67 17.47 2.68
C THR A 41 15.41 18.39 3.89
N PRO A 42 14.26 18.26 4.57
CA PRO A 42 14.00 19.01 5.81
C PRO A 42 15.08 18.81 6.88
N PHE A 43 15.71 17.63 6.91
CA PHE A 43 16.81 17.35 7.81
C PHE A 43 18.09 18.11 7.43
N PHE A 44 18.48 18.13 6.15
CA PHE A 44 19.62 18.91 5.66
C PHE A 44 19.48 20.40 6.02
N GLU A 45 18.29 20.97 5.79
CA GLU A 45 18.00 22.35 6.17
C GLU A 45 18.14 22.58 7.68
N SER A 46 17.70 21.63 8.51
CA SER A 46 17.82 21.74 9.98
C SER A 46 19.27 21.85 10.44
N LEU A 47 20.19 21.16 9.75
CA LEU A 47 21.63 21.22 10.02
C LEU A 47 22.23 22.54 9.55
N ALA A 48 21.75 23.09 8.43
CA ALA A 48 22.20 24.39 7.93
C ALA A 48 21.72 25.55 8.82
N LYS A 49 20.45 25.51 9.25
CA LYS A 49 19.83 26.54 10.10
C LYS A 49 20.45 26.59 11.50
N LYS A 50 20.74 25.42 12.07
CA LYS A 50 21.36 25.30 13.38
C LYS A 50 22.42 24.21 13.34
N PRO A 51 23.71 24.52 13.10
CA PRO A 51 24.76 23.52 13.14
C PRO A 51 24.78 22.75 14.47
N PRO A 52 24.89 21.41 14.47
CA PRO A 52 25.14 20.65 15.68
C PRO A 52 26.50 20.96 16.28
N THR A 53 26.56 21.06 17.61
CA THR A 53 27.81 21.30 18.34
C THR A 53 28.43 20.03 18.89
N THR A 54 27.69 18.92 18.94
CA THR A 54 28.16 17.61 19.42
C THR A 54 27.62 16.48 18.56
N MET A 55 28.28 15.31 18.61
CA MET A 55 27.80 14.09 17.95
C MET A 55 26.42 13.66 18.45
N ASP A 56 26.16 13.73 19.76
CA ASP A 56 24.86 13.39 20.34
C ASP A 56 23.74 14.27 19.81
N ASP A 57 24.00 15.56 19.62
CA ASP A 57 23.02 16.47 19.03
C ASP A 57 22.75 16.13 17.56
N LEU A 58 23.78 15.79 16.80
CA LEU A 58 23.63 15.32 15.42
C LEU A 58 22.78 14.04 15.36
N PHE A 59 23.11 13.01 16.14
CA PHE A 59 22.39 11.73 16.13
C PHE A 59 20.96 11.83 16.66
N ARG A 60 20.75 12.59 17.74
CA ARG A 60 19.39 12.83 18.27
C ARG A 60 18.50 13.48 17.23
N ARG A 61 19.01 14.49 16.51
CA ARG A 61 18.26 15.12 15.43
C ARG A 61 18.00 14.16 14.28
N ALA A 62 19.01 13.40 13.85
CA ALA A 62 18.85 12.43 12.78
C ALA A 62 17.78 11.37 13.11
N ASN A 63 17.75 10.87 14.36
CA ASN A 63 16.72 9.93 14.83
C ASN A 63 15.31 10.55 14.75
N LYS A 64 15.14 11.81 15.17
CA LYS A 64 13.86 12.51 15.07
C LYS A 64 13.35 12.57 13.62
N TYR A 65 14.23 12.90 12.67
CA TYR A 65 13.84 12.96 11.25
C TYR A 65 13.63 11.57 10.64
N SER A 66 14.40 10.57 11.06
CA SER A 66 14.18 9.18 10.63
C SER A 66 12.80 8.67 11.03
N MET A 67 12.32 8.97 12.25
CA MET A 67 10.98 8.58 12.67
C MET A 67 9.91 9.23 11.78
N LEU A 68 10.09 10.52 11.44
CA LEU A 68 9.17 11.20 10.52
C LEU A 68 9.17 10.58 9.12
N GLU A 69 10.34 10.19 8.59
CA GLU A 69 10.43 9.45 7.32
C GLU A 69 9.69 8.10 7.37
N ASP A 70 9.75 7.41 8.51
CA ASP A 70 9.02 6.16 8.71
C ASP A 70 7.50 6.39 8.76
N ASP A 71 7.05 7.42 9.50
CA ASP A 71 5.64 7.78 9.61
C ASP A 71 5.04 8.17 8.25
N VAL A 72 5.76 8.99 7.47
CA VAL A 72 5.35 9.38 6.11
C VAL A 72 5.25 8.15 5.20
N ARG A 73 6.22 7.24 5.29
CA ARG A 73 6.21 5.99 4.51
C ARG A 73 5.08 5.07 4.93
N ALA A 74 4.75 5.00 6.22
CA ALA A 74 3.62 4.24 6.74
C ALA A 74 2.28 4.84 6.29
N ALA A 75 2.13 6.17 6.36
CA ALA A 75 0.93 6.87 5.88
C ALA A 75 0.71 6.68 4.37
N THR A 76 1.79 6.76 3.57
CA THR A 76 1.73 6.52 2.13
C THR A 76 1.24 5.11 1.81
N GLN A 77 1.75 4.10 2.52
CA GLN A 77 1.30 2.71 2.37
C GLN A 77 -0.18 2.55 2.77
N GLN A 78 -0.61 3.19 3.85
CA GLN A 78 -2.02 3.15 4.28
C GLN A 78 -2.96 3.75 3.22
N VAL A 79 -2.60 4.88 2.61
CA VAL A 79 -3.39 5.51 1.54
C VAL A 79 -3.51 4.58 0.34
N LEU A 80 -2.42 3.92 -0.07
CA LEU A 80 -2.44 2.95 -1.16
C LEU A 80 -3.35 1.76 -0.85
N VAL A 81 -3.23 1.19 0.35
CA VAL A 81 -4.07 0.06 0.81
C VAL A 81 -5.54 0.45 0.88
N ALA A 82 -5.86 1.62 1.43
CA ALA A 82 -7.23 2.14 1.50
C ALA A 82 -7.81 2.41 0.10
N GLY A 83 -7.01 2.93 -0.83
CA GLY A 83 -7.38 3.12 -2.23
C GLY A 83 -7.70 1.81 -2.96
N GLN A 84 -6.94 0.74 -2.67
CA GLN A 84 -7.23 -0.60 -3.19
C GLN A 84 -8.51 -1.19 -2.59
N ALA A 85 -8.74 -1.03 -1.28
CA ALA A 85 -9.95 -1.50 -0.62
C ALA A 85 -11.21 -0.79 -1.14
N SER A 86 -11.13 0.53 -1.39
CA SER A 86 -12.21 1.32 -1.98
C SER A 86 -12.56 0.86 -3.41
N ARG A 87 -11.55 0.63 -4.26
CA ARG A 87 -11.76 0.18 -5.64
C ARG A 87 -12.27 -1.26 -5.71
N SER A 88 -11.77 -2.14 -4.85
CA SER A 88 -12.22 -3.53 -4.76
C SER A 88 -13.66 -3.66 -4.25
N GLY A 89 -14.18 -2.69 -3.48
CA GLY A 89 -15.58 -2.65 -3.06
C GLY A 89 -16.56 -2.33 -4.19
N ALA A 90 -16.14 -1.52 -5.18
CA ALA A 90 -16.98 -1.13 -6.32
C ALA A 90 -17.13 -2.25 -7.37
N ASP A 91 -16.07 -3.01 -7.64
CA ASP A 91 -16.10 -4.12 -8.62
C ASP A 91 -16.99 -5.29 -8.19
N ARG A 92 -17.18 -5.50 -6.89
CA ARG A 92 -17.99 -6.61 -6.34
C ARG A 92 -19.50 -6.37 -6.45
N ASN A 93 -19.95 -5.14 -6.74
CA ASN A 93 -21.37 -4.78 -6.80
C ASN A 93 -21.97 -4.94 -8.22
N ALA A 94 -21.17 -5.24 -9.24
CA ALA A 94 -21.69 -5.45 -10.60
C ALA A 94 -22.36 -6.82 -10.84
N LYS A 95 -22.53 -7.67 -9.81
CA LYS A 95 -23.25 -8.94 -9.94
C LYS A 95 -24.57 -8.92 -9.16
N LEU A 96 -25.59 -8.33 -9.80
CA LEU A 96 -26.98 -8.63 -9.46
C LEU A 96 -27.18 -10.16 -9.54
N PRO A 97 -27.70 -10.82 -8.50
CA PRO A 97 -28.11 -12.21 -8.61
C PRO A 97 -29.41 -12.23 -9.41
N ASP A 98 -29.30 -12.44 -10.73
CA ASP A 98 -30.47 -12.61 -11.57
C ASP A 98 -31.20 -13.91 -11.16
N ARG A 99 -32.42 -13.68 -10.66
CA ARG A 99 -33.61 -14.52 -10.82
C ARG A 99 -33.72 -15.77 -9.94
N GLN A 100 -34.32 -15.49 -8.78
CA GLN A 100 -35.19 -16.35 -7.98
C GLN A 100 -35.96 -17.39 -8.82
N GLY A 101 -35.72 -18.67 -8.51
CA GLY A 101 -36.60 -19.76 -8.88
C GLY A 101 -37.88 -19.74 -8.06
N ARG A 102 -39.02 -19.64 -8.74
CA ARG A 102 -40.30 -20.23 -8.29
C ARG A 102 -41.05 -20.77 -9.49
N PRO A 103 -41.48 -22.03 -9.44
CA PRO A 103 -42.68 -22.45 -10.16
C PRO A 103 -43.65 -23.15 -9.20
N ILE A 104 -44.78 -22.50 -8.94
CA ILE A 104 -46.03 -23.09 -8.45
C ILE A 104 -47.07 -22.37 -9.35
N GLU A 105 -47.88 -23.03 -10.18
CA GLU A 105 -48.85 -24.07 -9.84
C GLU A 105 -49.39 -24.82 -11.10
N VAL A 106 -49.63 -26.12 -10.92
CA VAL A 106 -50.76 -26.95 -11.42
C VAL A 106 -51.32 -26.74 -12.85
N GLY A 107 -51.14 -27.79 -13.66
CA GLY A 107 -51.95 -28.11 -14.83
C GLY A 107 -51.93 -29.61 -15.10
N ARG A 108 -53.03 -30.29 -14.80
CA ARG A 108 -53.21 -31.75 -14.73
C ARG A 108 -53.49 -32.39 -16.11
N VAL A 109 -52.79 -33.50 -16.38
CA VAL A 109 -53.14 -34.68 -17.22
C VAL A 109 -53.13 -34.52 -18.76
N ARG A 110 -52.27 -35.31 -19.46
CA ARG A 110 -52.69 -36.52 -20.23
C ARG A 110 -51.53 -37.38 -20.77
N SER A 111 -51.73 -38.69 -20.71
CA SER A 111 -50.82 -39.82 -20.97
C SER A 111 -50.42 -40.03 -22.45
N PRO A 112 -49.37 -40.82 -22.76
CA PRO A 112 -49.01 -41.19 -24.14
C PRO A 112 -49.83 -42.38 -24.64
N GLY A 113 -49.99 -42.43 -25.98
CA GLY A 113 -51.07 -43.14 -26.65
C GLY A 113 -50.96 -44.66 -26.82
N LYS A 114 -52.08 -45.26 -27.26
CA LYS A 114 -52.15 -46.42 -28.17
C LYS A 114 -53.59 -46.65 -28.65
N THR A 115 -53.66 -47.18 -29.88
CA THR A 115 -54.77 -47.83 -30.62
C THR A 115 -55.92 -46.96 -31.18
N ALA A 116 -56.01 -46.96 -32.52
CA ALA A 116 -57.23 -46.71 -33.30
C ALA A 116 -58.15 -47.94 -33.26
N PRO A 117 -59.47 -47.79 -33.50
CA PRO A 117 -59.94 -47.90 -34.89
C PRO A 117 -61.08 -46.92 -35.28
N HIS A 118 -60.96 -46.45 -36.52
CA HIS A 118 -61.98 -46.39 -37.58
C HIS A 118 -63.48 -46.22 -37.21
N THR A 119 -64.10 -45.10 -37.63
CA THR A 119 -65.38 -45.12 -38.37
C THR A 119 -65.69 -43.76 -39.01
N SER A 120 -65.92 -43.79 -40.33
CA SER A 120 -66.34 -42.68 -41.19
C SER A 120 -67.79 -42.28 -40.96
N LEU A 121 -68.12 -40.99 -41.02
CA LEU A 121 -69.40 -40.51 -41.57
C LEU A 121 -69.23 -39.12 -42.20
N HIS A 122 -69.54 -39.04 -43.49
CA HIS A 122 -69.74 -37.82 -44.28
C HIS A 122 -71.02 -37.10 -43.84
N ILE A 123 -70.98 -35.77 -43.70
CA ILE A 123 -72.16 -34.91 -43.80
C ILE A 123 -71.74 -33.65 -44.58
N ILE A 124 -72.57 -33.28 -45.56
CA ILE A 124 -72.47 -32.07 -46.40
C ILE A 124 -72.87 -30.85 -45.57
#